data_AF-A0A2P5DG26-F1
#
_entry.id   AF-A0A2P5DG26-F1
#
_cell.length_a   1.000
_cell.length_b   1.000
_cell.length_c   1.000
_cell.angle_alpha   90.00
_cell.angle_beta   90.00
_cell.angle_gamma   90.00
#
_symmetry.space_group_name_H-M   'P 1'
#
loop_
_entity.id
_entity.type
_entity.pdbx_description
1 polymer ?
#
loop_
_entity_poly.entity_id
_entity_poly.type
_entity_poly.pdbx_seq_one_letter_code
_entity_poly.pdbx_strand_id
1 'polypeptide(L)'
;MQQKFTGVLGLFNCQGGGWCPQSRRNKSASELSRLVTCLASPKDIEWKAGKNPVPMEGVNVFAVYMYKEKKLKLLKSTENIEVSLEPFTFELLTVSPIAVLPRNLVQFAAIGLVNMLNTGGAIQSLEIDDDENLVRIGVRGSGEMKVFASEKPAACKINGAGVKFGYEDNMVSVQVPWPYSSRESVVEHLF
;
A
#
# COMPACT_ATOMS: atom_id res chain seq x y z
N MET A 1 -12.92 -0.46 8.77
CA MET A 1 -11.53 -0.93 8.95
C MET A 1 -10.63 0.29 8.95
N GLN A 2 -9.81 0.47 9.98
CA GLN A 2 -8.84 1.56 10.06
C GLN A 2 -7.49 1.03 9.56
N GLN A 3 -6.76 1.84 8.79
CA GLN A 3 -5.38 1.56 8.40
C GLN A 3 -4.47 1.72 9.62
N LYS A 4 -3.70 0.67 9.96
CA LYS A 4 -2.84 0.65 11.16
C LYS A 4 -1.35 0.76 10.88
N PHE A 5 -0.91 0.41 9.68
CA PHE A 5 0.51 0.28 9.31
C PHE A 5 0.90 1.09 8.08
N THR A 6 -0.09 1.52 7.28
CA THR A 6 0.09 2.25 6.02
C THR A 6 -0.82 3.47 6.00
N GLY A 7 -0.52 4.45 5.15
CA GLY A 7 -1.44 5.51 4.76
C GLY A 7 -1.98 5.28 3.35
N VAL A 8 -3.07 5.96 3.02
CA VAL A 8 -3.68 5.92 1.68
C VAL A 8 -4.01 7.33 1.22
N LEU A 9 -3.62 7.67 0.00
CA LEU A 9 -4.08 8.86 -0.71
C LEU A 9 -4.91 8.44 -1.91
N GLY A 10 -6.08 9.06 -2.07
CA GLY A 10 -6.92 8.88 -3.25
C GLY A 10 -6.87 10.12 -4.13
N LEU A 11 -6.48 9.94 -5.38
CA LEU A 11 -6.40 11.00 -6.38
C LEU A 11 -7.54 10.79 -7.38
N PHE A 12 -8.39 11.80 -7.59
CA PHE A 12 -9.59 11.69 -8.41
C PHE A 12 -9.74 12.88 -9.35
N ASN A 13 -9.90 12.63 -10.65
CA ASN A 13 -10.31 13.65 -11.61
C ASN A 13 -11.83 13.58 -11.83
N CYS A 14 -12.57 14.42 -11.11
CA CYS A 14 -14.03 14.46 -11.14
C CYS A 14 -14.60 15.63 -11.97
N GLN A 15 -13.81 16.20 -12.89
CA GLN A 15 -14.25 17.33 -13.70
C GLN A 15 -15.50 17.03 -14.53
N GLY A 16 -16.30 18.07 -14.79
CA GLY A 16 -17.49 17.99 -15.64
C GLY A 16 -18.74 17.45 -14.95
N GLY A 17 -18.62 16.74 -13.82
CA GLY A 17 -19.77 16.25 -13.04
C GLY A 17 -20.34 17.31 -12.10
N GLY A 18 -21.65 17.51 -12.11
CA GLY A 18 -22.35 18.40 -11.17
C GLY A 18 -23.79 17.99 -10.92
N TRP A 19 -24.28 18.23 -9.70
CA TRP A 19 -25.70 18.03 -9.39
C TRP A 19 -26.54 19.18 -9.95
N CYS A 20 -27.61 18.86 -10.68
CA CYS A 20 -28.58 19.85 -11.16
C CYS A 20 -29.85 19.81 -10.30
N PRO A 21 -30.09 20.81 -9.41
CA PRO A 21 -31.24 20.80 -8.50
C PRO A 21 -32.59 20.79 -9.22
N GLN A 22 -32.70 21.49 -10.36
CA GLN A 22 -33.93 21.57 -11.15
C GLN A 22 -34.36 20.21 -11.70
N SER A 23 -33.42 19.48 -12.32
CA SER A 23 -33.69 18.15 -12.87
C SER A 23 -33.54 17.01 -11.86
N ARG A 24 -33.06 17.30 -10.64
CA ARG A 24 -32.73 16.33 -9.58
C ARG A 24 -31.88 15.16 -10.10
N ARG A 25 -30.88 15.47 -10.92
CA ARG A 25 -29.98 14.50 -11.54
C ARG A 25 -28.56 15.06 -11.61
N ASN A 26 -27.58 14.17 -11.59
CA ASN A 26 -26.22 14.53 -11.98
C ASN A 26 -26.19 14.81 -13.48
N LYS A 27 -25.64 15.95 -13.85
CA LYS A 27 -25.30 16.31 -15.23
C LYS A 27 -23.79 16.22 -15.40
N SER A 28 -23.35 15.81 -16.57
CA SER A 28 -21.94 15.81 -16.94
C SER A 28 -21.75 16.70 -18.15
N ALA A 29 -20.83 17.66 -18.05
CA ALA A 29 -20.29 18.43 -19.16
C ALA A 29 -18.91 17.86 -19.52
N SER A 30 -18.89 16.59 -19.95
CA SER A 30 -17.66 15.84 -20.23
C SER A 30 -16.79 16.48 -21.32
N GLU A 31 -17.41 17.23 -22.22
CA GLU A 31 -16.76 18.00 -23.28
C GLU A 31 -15.84 19.12 -22.77
N LEU A 32 -15.99 19.52 -21.51
CA LEU A 32 -15.12 20.51 -20.85
C LEU A 32 -14.07 19.87 -19.94
N SER A 33 -14.12 18.55 -19.74
CA SER A 33 -13.19 17.83 -18.86
C SER A 33 -11.83 17.65 -19.55
N ARG A 34 -10.75 17.82 -18.77
CA ARG A 34 -9.37 17.75 -19.27
C ARG A 34 -8.49 16.92 -18.34
N LEU A 35 -7.31 16.57 -18.84
CA LEU A 35 -6.24 16.01 -18.02
C LEU A 35 -5.93 16.94 -16.86
N VAL A 36 -5.83 16.38 -15.65
CA VAL A 36 -5.42 17.11 -14.45
C VAL A 36 -4.16 16.47 -13.91
N THR A 37 -3.15 17.30 -13.65
CA THR A 37 -1.92 16.89 -12.97
C THR A 37 -1.94 17.40 -11.54
N CYS A 38 -1.61 16.53 -10.58
CA CYS A 38 -1.48 16.87 -9.17
C CYS A 38 -0.17 16.32 -8.59
N LEU A 39 0.25 16.92 -7.50
CA LEU A 39 1.35 16.42 -6.68
C LEU A 39 0.78 15.73 -5.45
N ALA A 40 1.40 14.62 -5.06
CA ALA A 40 1.09 13.91 -3.82
C ALA A 40 2.39 13.58 -3.08
N SER A 41 2.34 13.52 -1.75
CA SER A 41 3.50 13.27 -0.92
C SER A 41 3.13 12.46 0.32
N PRO A 42 4.06 11.66 0.89
CA PRO A 42 3.81 11.00 2.18
C PRO A 42 3.37 11.95 3.30
N LYS A 43 3.74 13.24 3.23
CA LYS A 43 3.31 14.26 4.22
C LYS A 43 1.81 14.60 4.17
N ASP A 44 1.13 14.30 3.07
CA ASP A 44 -0.30 14.60 2.89
C ASP A 44 -1.18 13.58 3.64
N ILE A 45 -0.57 12.55 4.23
CA ILE A 45 -1.24 11.56 5.06
C ILE A 45 -1.25 12.02 6.52
N GLU A 46 -2.43 11.95 7.14
CA GLU A 46 -2.61 12.21 8.56
C GLU A 46 -2.16 11.02 9.42
N TRP A 47 -0.84 10.76 9.51
CA TRP A 47 -0.27 9.59 10.19
C TRP A 47 -0.65 9.44 11.67
N LYS A 48 -0.99 10.56 12.32
CA LYS A 48 -1.37 10.62 13.74
C LYS A 48 -2.88 10.60 13.97
N ALA A 49 -3.69 10.52 12.91
CA ALA A 49 -5.14 10.57 13.03
C ALA A 49 -5.75 9.22 13.47
N GLY A 50 -6.82 9.33 14.27
CA GLY A 50 -7.62 8.19 14.70
C GLY A 50 -7.07 7.44 15.92
N LYS A 51 -7.60 6.23 16.17
CA LYS A 51 -7.36 5.49 17.42
C LYS A 51 -6.02 4.74 17.49
N ASN A 52 -5.42 4.44 16.34
CA ASN A 52 -4.18 3.69 16.21
C ASN A 52 -3.24 4.47 15.28
N PRO A 53 -2.49 5.46 15.79
CA PRO A 53 -1.56 6.23 14.99
C PRO A 53 -0.41 5.32 14.51
N VAL A 54 0.07 5.56 13.29
CA VAL A 54 1.22 4.82 12.77
C VAL A 54 2.50 5.43 13.36
N PRO A 55 3.41 4.63 13.97
CA PRO A 55 4.67 5.15 14.48
C PRO A 55 5.53 5.73 13.36
N MET A 56 5.98 6.98 13.51
CA MET A 56 6.77 7.70 12.49
C MET A 56 8.14 8.16 13.00
N GLU A 57 8.55 7.74 14.20
CA GLU A 57 9.84 8.11 14.76
C GLU A 57 10.98 7.48 13.94
N GLY A 58 11.94 8.30 13.49
CA GLY A 58 13.05 7.85 12.66
C GLY A 58 12.72 7.50 11.20
N VAL A 59 11.45 7.53 10.80
CA VAL A 59 11.02 7.21 9.43
C VAL A 59 11.20 8.41 8.50
N ASN A 60 12.04 8.26 7.48
CA ASN A 60 12.32 9.31 6.50
C ASN A 60 12.03 8.92 5.05
N VAL A 61 11.85 7.62 4.77
CA VAL A 61 11.62 7.08 3.43
C VAL A 61 10.37 6.20 3.47
N PHE A 62 9.59 6.27 2.40
CA PHE A 62 8.31 5.60 2.26
C PHE A 62 8.29 4.84 0.94
N ALA A 63 7.71 3.64 0.97
CA ALA A 63 7.34 2.89 -0.21
C ALA A 63 5.93 3.32 -0.64
N VAL A 64 5.78 3.82 -1.87
CA VAL A 64 4.53 4.32 -2.44
C VAL A 64 4.09 3.42 -3.58
N TYR A 65 3.07 2.61 -3.34
CA TYR A 65 2.48 1.71 -4.32
C TYR A 65 1.29 2.39 -5.01
N MET A 66 1.36 2.48 -6.34
CA MET A 66 0.32 3.03 -7.21
C MET A 66 -0.58 1.90 -7.70
N TYR A 67 -1.85 1.90 -7.28
CA TYR A 67 -2.77 0.77 -7.49
C TYR A 67 -3.06 0.48 -8.96
N LYS A 68 -3.41 1.49 -9.76
CA LYS A 68 -3.73 1.30 -11.18
C LYS A 68 -2.47 1.06 -12.01
N GLU A 69 -1.42 1.85 -11.78
CA GLU A 69 -0.15 1.65 -12.49
C GLU A 69 0.57 0.35 -12.10
N LYS A 70 0.25 -0.22 -10.93
CA LYS A 70 0.93 -1.37 -10.32
C LYS A 70 2.43 -1.17 -10.12
N LYS A 71 2.86 0.07 -9.89
CA LYS A 71 4.26 0.46 -9.70
C LYS A 71 4.54 0.85 -8.27
N LEU A 72 5.79 0.67 -7.87
CA LEU A 72 6.33 1.11 -6.59
C LEU A 72 7.32 2.26 -6.82
N LYS A 73 7.25 3.29 -5.99
CA LYS A 73 8.29 4.32 -5.89
C LYS A 73 8.72 4.50 -4.45
N LEU A 74 9.99 4.85 -4.25
CA LEU A 74 10.48 5.27 -2.94
C LEU A 74 10.49 6.80 -2.90
N LEU A 75 9.92 7.37 -1.85
CA LEU A 75 9.87 8.81 -1.64
C LEU A 75 10.30 9.15 -0.22
N LYS A 76 11.06 10.24 -0.08
CA LYS A 76 11.24 10.90 1.21
C LYS A 76 9.98 11.67 1.60
N SER A 77 9.83 12.00 2.89
CA SER A 77 8.71 12.82 3.39
C SER A 77 8.60 14.20 2.71
N THR A 78 9.71 14.75 2.22
CA THR A 78 9.77 16.05 1.55
C THR A 78 9.58 15.99 0.04
N GLU A 79 9.62 14.80 -0.54
CA GLU A 79 9.49 14.59 -1.97
C GLU A 79 8.01 14.49 -2.37
N ASN A 80 7.72 14.83 -3.62
CA ASN A 80 6.40 14.68 -4.21
C ASN A 80 6.48 13.74 -5.40
N ILE A 81 5.41 13.00 -5.63
CA ILE A 81 5.13 12.31 -6.89
C ILE A 81 4.12 13.13 -7.68
N GLU A 82 4.43 13.35 -8.96
CA GLU A 82 3.48 13.91 -9.92
C GLU A 82 2.63 12.80 -10.54
N VAL A 83 1.32 13.01 -10.57
CA VAL A 83 0.35 12.08 -11.15
C VAL A 83 -0.60 12.85 -12.06
N SER A 84 -0.75 12.39 -13.30
CA SER A 84 -1.70 12.92 -14.28
C SER A 84 -2.88 11.98 -14.43
N LEU A 85 -4.08 12.52 -14.32
CA LEU A 85 -5.34 11.77 -14.38
C LEU A 85 -6.21 12.28 -15.53
N GLU A 86 -6.58 11.37 -16.42
CA GLU A 86 -7.62 11.60 -17.42
C GLU A 86 -8.97 11.87 -16.76
N PRO A 87 -9.90 12.60 -17.41
CA PRO A 87 -11.26 12.79 -16.92
C PRO A 87 -11.92 11.51 -16.41
N PHE A 88 -12.57 11.58 -15.26
CA PHE A 88 -13.30 10.48 -14.62
C PHE A 88 -12.45 9.27 -14.24
N THR A 89 -11.13 9.47 -14.14
CA THR A 89 -10.20 8.46 -13.63
C THR A 89 -9.72 8.79 -12.21
N PHE A 90 -9.04 7.81 -11.63
CA PHE A 90 -8.50 7.87 -10.28
C PHE A 90 -7.22 7.06 -10.20
N GLU A 91 -6.41 7.36 -9.19
CA GLU A 91 -5.31 6.53 -8.73
C GLU A 91 -5.37 6.45 -7.19
N LEU A 92 -5.03 5.29 -6.64
CA LEU A 92 -4.90 5.08 -5.20
C LEU A 92 -3.43 4.82 -4.87
N LEU A 93 -2.89 5.61 -3.96
CA LEU A 93 -1.53 5.47 -3.47
C LEU A 93 -1.59 4.83 -2.10
N THR A 94 -1.01 3.63 -1.96
CA THR A 94 -0.73 3.03 -0.64
C THR A 94 0.69 3.43 -0.25
N VAL A 95 0.82 4.13 0.87
CA VAL A 95 2.11 4.63 1.36
C VAL A 95 2.46 3.86 2.62
N SER A 96 3.59 3.18 2.61
CA SER A 96 4.11 2.44 3.77
C SER A 96 5.41 3.06 4.24
N PRO A 97 5.59 3.30 5.55
CA PRO A 97 6.89 3.64 6.11
C PRO A 97 7.88 2.48 5.86
N ILE A 98 9.13 2.82 5.57
CA ILE A 98 10.22 1.84 5.44
C ILE A 98 10.86 1.63 6.82
N ALA A 99 10.94 0.37 7.23
CA ALA A 99 11.74 -0.11 8.35
C ALA A 99 13.06 -0.68 7.84
N VAL A 100 14.08 -0.71 8.71
CA VAL A 100 15.38 -1.32 8.43
C VAL A 100 15.59 -2.49 9.38
N LEU A 101 15.82 -3.68 8.83
CA LEU A 101 16.14 -4.87 9.61
C LEU A 101 17.58 -4.72 10.15
N PRO A 102 17.81 -4.81 11.47
CA PRO A 102 19.07 -4.39 12.07
C PRO A 102 20.26 -5.28 11.73
N ARG A 103 20.04 -6.58 11.43
CA ARG A 103 21.15 -7.53 11.18
C ARG A 103 21.79 -7.40 9.81
N ASN A 104 20.98 -7.22 8.77
CA ASN A 104 21.44 -7.21 7.38
C ASN A 104 21.17 -5.88 6.65
N LEU A 105 20.66 -4.87 7.37
CA LEU A 105 20.31 -3.54 6.86
C LEU A 105 19.30 -3.57 5.70
N VAL A 106 18.50 -4.64 5.58
CA VAL A 106 17.46 -4.73 4.57
C VAL A 106 16.36 -3.73 4.87
N GLN A 107 16.05 -2.92 3.87
CA GLN A 107 14.92 -2.01 3.93
C GLN A 107 13.65 -2.78 3.58
N PHE A 108 12.61 -2.60 4.37
CA PHE A 108 11.37 -3.34 4.25
C PHE A 108 10.15 -2.43 4.43
N ALA A 109 9.10 -2.64 3.64
CA ALA A 109 7.82 -1.99 3.85
C ALA A 109 6.64 -2.87 3.42
N ALA A 110 5.63 -2.98 4.28
CA ALA A 110 4.45 -3.77 3.98
C ALA A 110 3.46 -2.99 3.08
N ILE A 111 3.10 -3.54 1.92
CA ILE A 111 2.13 -2.88 1.02
C ILE A 111 0.72 -3.42 1.31
N GLY A 112 0.55 -4.75 1.27
CA GLY A 112 -0.72 -5.43 1.55
C GLY A 112 -1.25 -6.23 0.38
N LEU A 113 -2.57 -6.48 0.35
CA LEU A 113 -3.23 -7.25 -0.71
C LEU A 113 -3.57 -6.35 -1.91
N VAL A 114 -2.74 -6.37 -2.95
CA VAL A 114 -2.81 -5.40 -4.07
C VAL A 114 -3.98 -5.65 -5.03
N ASN A 115 -4.67 -6.77 -4.91
CA ASN A 115 -5.95 -7.02 -5.57
C ASN A 115 -7.14 -6.32 -4.89
N MET A 116 -6.94 -5.63 -3.76
CA MET A 116 -7.97 -4.86 -3.05
C MET A 116 -7.76 -3.35 -3.23
N LEU A 117 -8.83 -2.56 -3.27
CA LEU A 117 -8.72 -1.09 -3.30
C LEU A 117 -8.12 -0.52 -2.00
N ASN A 118 -8.39 -1.18 -0.87
CA ASN A 118 -7.80 -0.85 0.42
C ASN A 118 -6.64 -1.80 0.75
N THR A 119 -5.60 -1.76 -0.08
CA THR A 119 -4.44 -2.67 -0.08
C THR A 119 -3.89 -2.94 1.32
N GLY A 120 -3.48 -1.88 2.03
CA GLY A 120 -2.92 -1.99 3.39
C GLY A 120 -3.94 -2.37 4.47
N GLY A 121 -5.24 -2.23 4.17
CA GLY A 121 -6.31 -2.47 5.16
C GLY A 121 -6.48 -3.95 5.52
N ALA A 122 -5.91 -4.83 4.71
CA ALA A 122 -5.82 -6.24 4.99
C ALA A 122 -4.81 -6.55 6.12
N ILE A 123 -3.82 -5.68 6.36
CA ILE A 123 -2.75 -5.91 7.35
C ILE A 123 -3.30 -5.71 8.76
N GLN A 124 -3.19 -6.75 9.58
CA GLN A 124 -3.69 -6.80 10.96
C GLN A 124 -2.58 -6.73 12.00
N SER A 125 -1.40 -7.27 11.68
CA SER A 125 -0.19 -7.19 12.48
C SER A 125 1.05 -7.10 11.58
N LEU A 126 2.12 -6.50 12.12
CA LEU A 126 3.45 -6.45 11.53
C LEU A 126 4.46 -6.61 12.66
N GLU A 127 5.29 -7.64 12.59
CA GLU A 127 6.31 -7.97 13.58
C GLU A 127 7.63 -8.19 12.86
N ILE A 128 8.70 -7.58 13.38
CA ILE A 128 10.07 -7.77 12.90
C ILE A 128 10.80 -8.50 14.02
N ASP A 129 11.30 -9.69 13.68
CA ASP A 129 12.10 -10.53 14.56
C ASP A 129 13.57 -10.31 14.21
N ASP A 130 14.23 -9.48 15.02
CA ASP A 130 15.59 -9.05 14.80
C ASP A 130 16.59 -10.21 14.91
N ASP A 131 16.28 -11.26 15.66
CA ASP A 131 17.19 -12.38 15.88
C ASP A 131 17.20 -13.34 14.69
N GLU A 132 16.03 -13.61 14.13
CA GLU A 132 15.83 -14.51 12.99
C GLU A 132 15.80 -13.79 11.65
N ASN A 133 15.96 -12.46 11.63
CA ASN A 133 15.93 -11.64 10.42
C ASN A 133 14.64 -11.85 9.59
N LEU A 134 13.53 -11.92 10.33
CA LEU A 134 12.26 -12.44 9.84
C LEU A 134 11.16 -11.41 10.05
N VAL A 135 10.41 -11.13 8.98
CA VAL A 135 9.22 -10.28 9.06
C VAL A 135 7.97 -11.14 9.02
N ARG A 136 7.09 -10.96 10.01
CA ARG A 136 5.78 -11.62 10.07
C ARG A 136 4.66 -10.60 9.88
N ILE A 137 3.72 -10.92 9.01
CA ILE A 137 2.60 -10.05 8.67
C ILE A 137 1.30 -10.84 8.82
N GLY A 138 0.46 -10.42 9.76
CA GLY A 138 -0.90 -10.92 9.86
C GLY A 138 -1.78 -10.25 8.80
N VAL A 139 -2.43 -11.04 7.95
CA VAL A 139 -3.24 -10.56 6.83
C VAL A 139 -4.63 -11.17 6.88
N ARG A 140 -5.65 -10.33 6.71
CA ARG A 140 -7.04 -10.75 6.57
C ARG A 140 -7.49 -10.63 5.12
N GLY A 141 -7.92 -11.75 4.55
CA GLY A 141 -8.36 -11.84 3.16
C GLY A 141 -7.47 -12.78 2.35
N SER A 142 -7.55 -12.68 1.03
CA SER A 142 -6.80 -13.51 0.08
C SER A 142 -6.42 -12.73 -1.16
N GLY A 143 -5.41 -13.21 -1.87
CA GLY A 143 -4.95 -12.67 -3.13
C GLY A 143 -3.46 -12.39 -3.13
N GLU A 144 -3.03 -11.46 -3.97
CA GLU A 144 -1.63 -11.13 -4.13
C GLU A 144 -1.18 -10.17 -3.02
N MET A 145 -0.41 -10.69 -2.07
CA MET A 145 0.29 -9.90 -1.08
C MET A 145 1.58 -9.38 -1.68
N LYS A 146 1.79 -8.06 -1.64
CA LYS A 146 3.07 -7.44 -1.97
C LYS A 146 3.71 -6.76 -0.77
N VAL A 147 5.02 -6.74 -0.78
CA VAL A 147 5.86 -5.97 0.13
C VAL A 147 7.05 -5.42 -0.64
N PHE A 148 7.56 -4.28 -0.21
CA PHE A 148 8.86 -3.79 -0.65
C PHE A 148 9.95 -4.44 0.20
N ALA A 149 11.01 -4.90 -0.45
CA ALA A 149 12.25 -5.29 0.19
C ALA A 149 13.43 -4.90 -0.68
N SER A 150 14.48 -4.29 -0.10
CA SER A 150 15.68 -3.92 -0.86
C SER A 150 16.49 -5.13 -1.34
N GLU A 151 16.33 -6.27 -0.67
CA GLU A 151 16.99 -7.53 -1.02
C GLU A 151 15.94 -8.64 -1.16
N LYS A 152 16.29 -9.66 -1.93
CA LYS A 152 15.43 -10.82 -2.12
C LYS A 152 15.40 -11.67 -0.85
N PRO A 153 14.21 -12.04 -0.30
CA PRO A 153 14.11 -12.98 0.80
C PRO A 153 14.74 -14.33 0.44
N ALA A 154 15.34 -15.00 1.42
CA ALA A 154 15.79 -16.39 1.28
C ALA A 154 14.58 -17.36 1.16
N ALA A 155 13.51 -17.08 1.90
CA ALA A 155 12.27 -17.86 1.85
C ALA A 155 11.05 -17.02 2.22
N CYS A 156 9.88 -17.42 1.71
CA CYS A 156 8.59 -16.94 2.19
C CYS A 156 7.76 -18.12 2.70
N LYS A 157 6.97 -17.89 3.75
CA LYS A 157 6.03 -18.88 4.28
C LYS A 157 4.64 -18.27 4.48
N ILE A 158 3.61 -19.11 4.43
CA ILE A 158 2.27 -18.76 4.86
C ILE A 158 1.85 -19.77 5.93
N ASN A 159 1.51 -19.29 7.12
CA ASN A 159 1.15 -20.11 8.28
C ASN A 159 2.19 -21.21 8.57
N GLY A 160 3.48 -20.86 8.47
CA GLY A 160 4.61 -21.77 8.67
C GLY A 160 4.94 -22.70 7.49
N ALA A 161 4.09 -22.78 6.46
CA ALA A 161 4.35 -23.59 5.27
C ALA A 161 5.12 -22.78 4.20
N GLY A 162 6.22 -23.33 3.68
CA GLY A 162 6.99 -22.69 2.61
C GLY A 162 6.17 -22.53 1.32
N VAL A 163 6.28 -21.36 0.69
CA VAL A 163 5.55 -21.02 -0.53
C VAL A 163 6.47 -20.46 -1.62
N LYS A 164 6.04 -20.62 -2.87
CA LYS A 164 6.68 -19.92 -3.99
C LYS A 164 6.35 -18.43 -3.90
N PHE A 165 7.33 -17.59 -4.22
CA PHE A 165 7.19 -16.15 -4.26
C PHE A 165 7.93 -15.56 -5.45
N GLY A 166 7.45 -14.41 -5.93
CA GLY A 166 8.14 -13.59 -6.93
C GLY A 166 8.99 -12.52 -6.26
N TYR A 167 10.05 -12.08 -6.95
CA TYR A 167 10.83 -10.91 -6.58
C TYR A 167 11.26 -10.17 -7.85
N GLU A 168 10.70 -8.99 -8.07
CA GLU A 168 10.92 -8.15 -9.24
C GLU A 168 10.81 -6.69 -8.81
N ASP A 169 11.71 -5.82 -9.27
CA ASP A 169 11.76 -4.39 -8.94
C ASP A 169 11.62 -4.10 -7.43
N ASN A 170 12.34 -4.87 -6.60
CA ASN A 170 12.32 -4.79 -5.14
C ASN A 170 10.94 -5.05 -4.51
N MET A 171 10.04 -5.71 -5.23
CA MET A 171 8.75 -6.17 -4.72
C MET A 171 8.73 -7.68 -4.57
N VAL A 172 8.51 -8.14 -3.34
CA VAL A 172 8.20 -9.54 -3.08
C VAL A 172 6.70 -9.75 -3.28
N SER A 173 6.31 -10.79 -4.01
CA SER A 173 4.90 -11.11 -4.28
C SER A 173 4.59 -12.54 -3.83
N VAL A 174 3.57 -12.70 -2.98
CA VAL A 174 3.12 -13.99 -2.45
C VAL A 174 1.61 -14.13 -2.66
N GLN A 175 1.16 -15.31 -3.08
CA GLN A 175 -0.27 -15.61 -3.22
C GLN A 175 -0.83 -16.14 -1.90
N VAL A 176 -1.63 -15.31 -1.21
CA VAL A 176 -2.33 -15.67 0.01
C VAL A 176 -3.61 -16.41 -0.36
N PRO A 177 -3.76 -17.69 -0.01
CA PRO A 177 -4.93 -18.48 -0.34
C PRO A 177 -6.18 -17.99 0.42
N TRP A 178 -7.36 -18.38 -0.05
CA TRP A 178 -8.58 -18.19 0.73
C TRP A 178 -8.46 -18.93 2.07
N PRO A 179 -8.65 -18.26 3.21
CA PRO A 179 -8.52 -18.93 4.48
C PRO A 179 -9.71 -19.90 4.65
N TYR A 180 -9.42 -21.18 4.89
CA TYR A 180 -10.45 -22.19 5.22
C TYR A 180 -11.07 -21.96 6.62
N SER A 181 -10.72 -20.87 7.30
CA SER A 181 -11.23 -20.50 8.62
C SER A 181 -11.37 -18.98 8.73
N SER A 182 -12.02 -18.48 9.78
CA SER A 182 -12.10 -17.03 10.07
C SER A 182 -10.79 -16.43 10.58
N ARG A 183 -9.70 -17.21 10.64
CA ARG A 183 -8.41 -16.76 11.15
C ARG A 183 -7.63 -16.00 10.07
N GLU A 184 -6.83 -15.06 10.52
CA GLU A 184 -5.88 -14.33 9.70
C GLU A 184 -4.78 -15.28 9.23
N SER A 185 -4.23 -15.02 8.03
CA SER A 185 -3.05 -15.73 7.54
C SER A 185 -1.81 -14.98 7.99
N VAL A 186 -0.79 -15.69 8.45
CA VAL A 186 0.52 -15.11 8.76
C VAL A 186 1.43 -15.33 7.57
N VAL A 187 1.85 -14.24 6.93
CA VAL A 187 2.84 -14.24 5.85
C VAL A 187 4.20 -13.91 6.46
N GLU A 188 5.18 -14.74 6.16
CA GLU A 188 6.52 -14.66 6.74
C GLU A 188 7.55 -14.45 5.62
N HIS A 189 8.46 -13.49 5.80
CA HIS A 189 9.58 -13.22 4.89
C HIS A 189 10.90 -13.35 5.66
N LEU A 190 11.69 -14.36 5.32
CA LEU A 190 13.01 -14.62 5.91
C LEU A 190 14.09 -14.02 5.02
N PHE A 191 14.93 -13.16 5.57
CA PHE A 191 16.02 -12.49 4.86
C PHE A 191 17.40 -12.99 5.24
#